data_AF-A0A943NP58-F1
#
_entry.id   AF-A0A943NP58-F1
#
_cell.length_a   1.000
_cell.length_b   1.000
_cell.length_c   1.000
_cell.angle_alpha   90.00
_cell.angle_beta   90.00
_cell.angle_gamma   90.00
#
_symmetry.space_group_name_H-M   'P 1'
#
loop_
_entity.id
_entity.type
_entity.pdbx_description
1 polymer ?
#
loop_
_entity_poly.entity_id
_entity_poly.type
_entity_poly.pdbx_seq_one_letter_code
_entity_poly.pdbx_strand_id
1 'polypeptide(L)'
;MALKFQKLNQMMKYFVMVIFLATAMTLVGIGIHVFVAILGGFVVIVLGYMLCVLVIRSETGRMRKLNEHMNASKDMDGYIESMEKIGKRTVWANVYHQTLLNRGTGYINMGEYKKALEVMDELEKFHVSVEVRFLEIWNRLFALIELRNYGQAEKLMKKYQKLLTPYAEASESIADRLEIYRYLTAGDNAMALEVIRACRDKCGEGEQDVMDQLDFYEIRLCQLTGDHERADVLKKQLRSHKTFPCIAKSL
;
A
#
# COMPACT_ATOMS: atom_id res chain seq x y z
N MET A 1 -53.05 51.53 64.77
CA MET A 1 -53.01 50.40 63.81
C MET A 1 -52.28 50.76 62.51
N ALA A 2 -52.56 51.93 61.91
CA ALA A 2 -51.91 52.40 60.66
C ALA A 2 -50.36 52.46 60.69
N LEU A 3 -49.75 52.95 61.79
CA LEU A 3 -48.28 53.04 61.90
C LEU A 3 -47.58 51.65 61.87
N LYS A 4 -48.22 50.61 62.43
CA LYS A 4 -47.70 49.23 62.38
C LYS A 4 -47.78 48.67 60.96
N PHE A 5 -48.85 49.00 60.22
CA PHE A 5 -49.02 48.57 58.83
C PHE A 5 -48.02 49.23 57.88
N GLN A 6 -47.72 50.52 58.08
CA GLN A 6 -46.71 51.25 57.30
C GLN A 6 -45.30 50.66 57.51
N LYS A 7 -44.93 50.36 58.75
CA LYS A 7 -43.65 49.69 59.06
C LYS A 7 -43.57 48.29 58.44
N LEU A 8 -44.66 47.52 58.47
CA LEU A 8 -44.71 46.18 57.86
C LEU A 8 -44.53 46.25 56.34
N ASN A 9 -45.21 47.17 55.66
CA ASN A 9 -45.07 47.39 54.22
C ASN A 9 -43.64 47.81 53.85
N GLN A 10 -43.03 48.69 54.65
CA GLN A 10 -41.65 49.12 54.43
C GLN A 10 -40.65 47.96 54.62
N MET A 11 -40.82 47.12 55.66
CA MET A 11 -40.01 45.91 55.84
C MET A 11 -40.19 44.92 54.68
N MET A 12 -41.42 44.75 54.19
CA MET A 12 -41.71 43.88 53.04
C MET A 12 -41.01 44.36 51.77
N LYS A 13 -40.97 45.68 51.51
CA LYS A 13 -40.23 46.27 50.37
C LYS A 13 -38.73 46.00 50.47
N TYR A 14 -38.13 46.19 51.65
CA TYR A 14 -36.71 45.88 51.85
C TYR A 14 -36.43 44.38 51.69
N PHE A 15 -37.30 43.53 52.21
CA PHE A 15 -37.16 42.08 52.07
C PHE A 15 -37.21 41.64 50.59
N VAL A 16 -38.18 42.16 49.82
CA VAL A 16 -38.26 41.90 48.37
C VAL A 16 -37.02 42.43 47.66
N MET A 17 -36.55 43.65 47.98
CA MET A 17 -35.35 44.23 47.38
C MET A 17 -34.10 43.37 47.66
N VAL A 18 -33.93 42.84 48.87
CA VAL A 18 -32.83 41.95 49.23
C VAL A 18 -32.89 40.64 48.45
N ILE A 19 -34.07 40.04 48.28
CA ILE A 19 -34.25 38.83 47.46
C ILE A 19 -33.87 39.11 45.99
N PHE A 20 -34.31 40.23 45.42
CA PHE A 20 -33.94 40.62 44.06
C PHE A 20 -32.43 40.81 43.91
N LEU A 21 -31.78 41.47 44.87
CA LEU A 21 -30.34 41.69 44.85
C LEU A 21 -29.56 40.36 44.94
N ALA A 22 -29.97 39.46 45.84
CA ALA A 22 -29.37 38.14 46.01
C ALA A 22 -29.53 37.27 44.74
N THR A 23 -30.70 37.34 44.10
CA THR A 23 -30.98 36.62 42.85
C THR A 23 -30.11 37.17 41.71
N ALA A 24 -29.99 38.49 41.58
CA ALA A 24 -29.15 39.13 40.57
C ALA A 24 -27.67 38.76 40.75
N MET A 25 -27.15 38.78 41.97
CA MET A 25 -25.77 38.37 42.25
C MET A 25 -25.51 36.89 41.91
N THR A 26 -26.47 36.01 42.21
CA THR A 26 -26.39 34.59 41.88
C THR A 26 -26.34 34.37 40.35
N LEU A 27 -27.18 35.08 39.60
CA LEU A 27 -27.20 35.00 38.13
C LEU A 27 -25.89 35.50 37.50
N VAL A 28 -25.32 36.59 38.02
CA VAL A 28 -24.00 37.09 37.58
C VAL A 28 -22.90 36.06 37.86
N GLY A 29 -22.91 35.45 39.06
CA GLY A 29 -21.96 34.40 39.42
C GLY A 29 -22.04 33.19 38.47
N ILE A 30 -23.25 32.70 38.17
CA ILE A 30 -23.46 31.62 37.20
C ILE A 30 -22.95 32.03 35.81
N GLY A 31 -23.25 33.25 35.36
CA GLY A 31 -22.78 33.76 34.08
C GLY A 31 -21.25 33.76 33.95
N ILE A 32 -20.55 34.17 35.01
CA ILE A 32 -19.07 34.14 35.05
C ILE A 32 -18.55 32.70 34.99
N HIS A 33 -19.14 31.76 35.75
CA HIS A 33 -18.72 30.36 35.71
C HIS A 33 -18.92 29.71 34.34
N VAL A 34 -20.07 29.96 33.68
CA VAL A 34 -20.34 29.48 32.32
C VAL A 34 -19.35 30.09 31.33
N PHE A 35 -19.07 31.39 31.43
CA PHE A 35 -18.10 32.06 30.56
C PHE A 35 -16.69 31.48 30.72
N VAL A 36 -16.22 31.27 31.96
CA VAL A 36 -14.91 30.65 32.23
C VAL A 36 -14.83 29.22 31.69
N ALA A 37 -15.91 28.44 31.83
CA ALA A 37 -15.96 27.08 31.28
C ALA A 37 -15.88 27.06 29.74
N ILE A 38 -16.61 27.96 29.07
CA ILE A 38 -16.56 28.11 27.61
C ILE A 38 -15.15 28.51 27.17
N LEU A 39 -14.53 29.50 27.84
CA LEU A 39 -13.18 29.96 27.53
C LEU A 39 -12.15 28.85 27.74
N GLY A 40 -12.26 28.08 28.83
CA GLY A 40 -11.41 26.92 29.10
C GLY A 40 -11.53 25.84 28.03
N GLY A 41 -12.75 25.51 27.61
CA GLY A 41 -13.00 24.56 26.51
C GLY A 41 -12.39 25.02 25.19
N PHE A 42 -12.53 26.31 24.87
CA PHE A 42 -11.93 26.91 23.67
C PHE A 42 -10.40 26.81 23.67
N VAL A 43 -9.74 27.09 24.80
CA VAL A 43 -8.28 26.97 24.92
C VAL A 43 -7.82 25.53 24.71
N VAL A 44 -8.52 24.53 25.27
CA VAL A 44 -8.17 23.11 25.07
C VAL A 44 -8.31 22.72 23.59
N ILE A 45 -9.37 23.16 22.91
CA ILE A 45 -9.57 22.87 21.48
C ILE A 45 -8.46 23.50 20.63
N VAL A 46 -8.11 24.76 20.89
CA VAL A 46 -7.03 25.47 20.17
C VAL A 46 -5.67 24.79 20.41
N LEU A 47 -5.37 24.40 21.64
CA LEU A 47 -4.13 23.67 21.95
C LEU A 47 -4.09 22.30 21.28
N GLY A 48 -5.21 21.56 21.28
CA GLY A 48 -5.33 20.30 20.56
C GLY A 48 -5.11 20.46 19.06
N TYR A 49 -5.70 21.49 18.45
CA TYR A 49 -5.51 21.82 17.04
C TYR A 49 -4.04 22.18 16.73
N MET A 50 -3.41 23.01 17.57
CA MET A 50 -1.99 23.37 17.42
C MET A 50 -1.08 22.15 17.49
N LEU A 51 -1.33 21.21 18.42
CA LEU A 51 -0.58 19.96 18.51
C LEU A 51 -0.76 19.11 17.24
N CYS A 52 -1.99 18.98 16.72
CA CYS A 52 -2.25 18.28 15.47
C CYS A 52 -1.48 18.92 14.30
N VAL A 53 -1.50 20.25 14.17
CA VAL A 53 -0.75 20.98 13.14
C VAL A 53 0.75 20.76 13.28
N LEU A 54 1.29 20.78 14.50
CA LEU A 54 2.71 20.52 14.76
C LEU A 54 3.12 19.08 14.39
N VAL A 55 2.28 18.08 14.70
CA VAL A 55 2.49 16.69 14.31
C VAL A 55 2.49 16.56 12.78
N ILE A 56 1.50 17.12 12.10
CA ILE A 56 1.41 17.11 10.63
C ILE A 56 2.61 17.81 10.01
N ARG A 57 3.03 18.95 10.55
CA ARG A 57 4.20 19.71 10.05
C ARG A 57 5.51 18.94 10.28
N SER A 58 5.63 18.24 11.41
CA SER A 58 6.78 17.38 11.70
C SER A 58 6.86 16.22 10.70
N GLU A 59 5.75 15.53 10.45
CA GLU A 59 5.70 14.41 9.51
C GLU A 59 5.91 14.85 8.06
N THR A 60 5.31 15.96 7.63
CA THR A 60 5.56 16.51 6.28
C THR A 60 7.02 16.94 6.09
N GLY A 61 7.67 17.48 7.11
CA GLY A 61 9.10 17.79 7.09
C GLY A 61 9.98 16.54 6.94
N ARG A 62 9.62 15.44 7.61
CA ARG A 62 10.28 14.13 7.45
C ARG A 62 10.06 13.54 6.06
N MET A 63 8.84 13.58 5.55
CA MET A 63 8.50 13.14 4.19
C MET A 63 9.19 13.98 3.11
N ARG A 64 9.37 15.29 3.34
CA ARG A 64 10.11 16.15 2.41
C ARG A 64 11.60 15.79 2.39
N LYS A 65 12.23 15.59 3.57
CA LYS A 65 13.60 15.08 3.64
C LYS A 65 13.73 13.72 2.97
N LEU A 66 12.74 12.86 3.14
CA LEU A 66 12.68 11.59 2.43
C LEU A 66 12.66 11.81 0.93
N ASN A 67 11.77 12.66 0.41
CA ASN A 67 11.68 12.99 -1.01
C ASN A 67 12.95 13.66 -1.57
N GLU A 68 13.62 14.50 -0.78
CA GLU A 68 14.93 15.05 -1.12
C GLU A 68 16.00 13.95 -1.21
N HIS A 69 16.01 12.98 -0.29
CA HIS A 69 16.85 11.79 -0.39
C HIS A 69 16.47 10.89 -1.58
N MET A 70 15.17 10.74 -1.88
CA MET A 70 14.68 10.01 -3.05
C MET A 70 15.20 10.61 -4.35
N ASN A 71 15.15 11.94 -4.47
CA ASN A 71 15.63 12.66 -5.65
C ASN A 71 17.16 12.77 -5.72
N ALA A 72 17.85 12.71 -4.58
CA ALA A 72 19.31 12.73 -4.50
C ALA A 72 19.94 11.37 -4.79
N SER A 73 19.23 10.27 -4.56
CA SER A 73 19.71 8.93 -4.89
C SER A 73 19.77 8.74 -6.40
N LYS A 74 20.99 8.63 -6.95
CA LYS A 74 21.20 8.42 -8.38
C LYS A 74 20.95 6.99 -8.83
N ASP A 75 20.84 6.05 -7.89
CA ASP A 75 20.52 4.64 -8.10
C ASP A 75 19.48 4.14 -7.09
N MET A 76 18.91 2.96 -7.37
CA MET A 76 17.87 2.37 -6.52
C MET A 76 18.43 1.95 -5.16
N ASP A 77 19.69 1.54 -5.10
CA ASP A 77 20.35 1.05 -3.89
C ASP A 77 20.50 2.14 -2.81
N GLY A 78 20.86 3.38 -3.18
CA GLY A 78 20.90 4.50 -2.23
C GLY A 78 19.53 4.93 -1.70
N TYR A 79 18.47 4.76 -2.51
CA TYR A 79 17.09 5.03 -2.10
C TYR A 79 16.67 4.04 -1.01
N ILE A 80 16.98 2.78 -1.24
CA ILE A 80 16.68 1.68 -0.34
C ILE A 80 17.42 1.85 0.97
N GLU A 81 18.73 2.13 0.94
CA GLU A 81 19.52 2.31 2.16
C GLU A 81 18.96 3.46 3.02
N SER A 82 18.55 4.56 2.37
CA SER A 82 17.94 5.71 3.04
C SER A 82 16.60 5.36 3.69
N MET A 83 15.74 4.66 2.95
CA MET A 83 14.44 4.20 3.44
C MET A 83 14.57 3.17 4.55
N GLU A 84 15.53 2.25 4.46
CA GLU A 84 15.86 1.26 5.48
C GLU A 84 16.31 1.92 6.78
N LYS A 85 17.20 2.91 6.68
CA LYS A 85 17.67 3.68 7.83
C LYS A 85 16.55 4.45 8.52
N ILE A 86 15.57 4.93 7.75
CA ILE A 86 14.39 5.64 8.29
C ILE A 86 13.40 4.66 8.90
N GLY A 87 13.06 3.59 8.18
CA GLY A 87 12.12 2.55 8.62
C GLY A 87 12.58 1.81 9.88
N LYS A 88 13.88 1.54 10.02
CA LYS A 88 14.47 0.96 11.24
C LYS A 88 14.41 1.89 12.45
N ARG A 89 14.28 3.22 12.24
CA ARG A 89 14.28 4.23 13.31
C ARG A 89 12.89 4.67 13.74
N THR A 90 11.85 4.36 12.97
CA THR A 90 10.48 4.81 13.23
C THR A 90 9.60 3.61 13.60
N VAL A 91 8.48 3.85 14.31
CA VAL A 91 7.44 2.84 14.60
C VAL A 91 6.67 2.40 13.32
N TRP A 92 7.22 2.66 12.13
CA TRP A 92 6.55 2.53 10.84
C TRP A 92 7.04 1.29 10.10
N ALA A 93 6.95 0.12 10.74
CA ALA A 93 7.35 -1.16 10.16
C ALA A 93 6.75 -1.38 8.76
N ASN A 94 5.53 -0.90 8.52
CA ASN A 94 4.88 -0.96 7.20
C ASN A 94 5.64 -0.21 6.10
N VAL A 95 6.24 0.94 6.39
CA VAL A 95 7.02 1.70 5.39
C VAL A 95 8.28 0.93 5.02
N TYR A 96 8.92 0.29 6.00
CA TYR A 96 10.09 -0.54 5.74
C TYR A 96 9.75 -1.75 4.85
N HIS A 97 8.69 -2.48 5.20
CA HIS A 97 8.24 -3.63 4.42
C HIS A 97 7.86 -3.25 2.98
N GLN A 98 7.16 -2.13 2.80
CA GLN A 98 6.81 -1.60 1.48
C GLN A 98 8.07 -1.22 0.67
N THR A 99 9.09 -0.69 1.35
CA THR A 99 10.37 -0.37 0.71
C THR A 99 11.06 -1.62 0.19
N LEU A 100 11.16 -2.67 1.01
CA LEU A 100 11.74 -3.95 0.60
C LEU A 100 10.97 -4.55 -0.58
N LEU A 101 9.63 -4.48 -0.55
CA LEU A 101 8.82 -4.95 -1.68
C LEU A 101 9.14 -4.17 -2.96
N ASN A 102 9.16 -2.84 -2.89
CA ASN A 102 9.47 -1.98 -4.04
C ASN A 102 10.89 -2.21 -4.57
N ARG A 103 11.86 -2.46 -3.68
CA ARG A 103 13.23 -2.86 -4.04
C ARG A 103 13.24 -4.12 -4.87
N GLY A 104 12.58 -5.18 -4.41
CA GLY A 104 12.54 -6.44 -5.13
C GLY A 104 11.86 -6.32 -6.48
N THR A 105 10.76 -5.56 -6.58
CA THR A 105 10.13 -5.22 -7.87
C THR A 105 11.10 -4.47 -8.79
N GLY A 106 11.88 -3.54 -8.24
CA GLY A 106 12.94 -2.84 -8.96
C GLY A 106 13.96 -3.78 -9.58
N TYR A 107 14.50 -4.71 -8.78
CA TYR A 107 15.43 -5.73 -9.27
C TYR A 107 14.81 -6.63 -10.33
N ILE A 108 13.53 -7.02 -10.18
CA ILE A 108 12.80 -7.76 -11.22
C ILE A 108 12.78 -6.99 -12.53
N ASN A 109 12.41 -5.70 -12.49
CA ASN A 109 12.34 -4.86 -13.68
C ASN A 109 13.71 -4.63 -14.36
N MET A 110 14.80 -4.79 -13.60
CA MET A 110 16.17 -4.73 -14.11
C MET A 110 16.72 -6.10 -14.56
N GLY A 111 15.94 -7.19 -14.41
CA GLY A 111 16.38 -8.55 -14.70
C GLY A 111 17.35 -9.13 -13.65
N GLU A 112 17.53 -8.47 -12.51
CA GLU A 112 18.42 -8.89 -11.42
C GLU A 112 17.71 -9.85 -10.44
N TYR A 113 17.16 -10.94 -10.97
CA TYR A 113 16.25 -11.82 -10.24
C TYR A 113 16.84 -12.44 -8.96
N LYS A 114 18.15 -12.71 -8.93
CA LYS A 114 18.81 -13.23 -7.71
C LYS A 114 18.76 -12.22 -6.57
N LYS A 115 19.04 -10.94 -6.84
CA LYS A 115 18.93 -9.87 -5.84
C LYS A 115 17.48 -9.66 -5.42
N ALA A 116 16.53 -9.80 -6.35
CA ALA A 116 15.11 -9.76 -6.00
C ALA A 116 14.77 -10.84 -4.96
N LEU A 117 15.25 -12.08 -5.15
CA LEU A 117 15.04 -13.17 -4.18
C LEU A 117 15.67 -12.88 -2.81
N GLU A 118 16.90 -12.36 -2.77
CA GLU A 118 17.57 -11.98 -1.52
C GLU A 118 16.75 -10.97 -0.70
N VAL A 119 16.10 -10.03 -1.38
CA VAL A 119 15.23 -9.03 -0.75
C VAL A 119 13.92 -9.65 -0.27
N MET A 120 13.35 -10.59 -1.02
CA MET A 120 12.17 -11.34 -0.57
C MET A 120 12.50 -12.23 0.63
N ASP A 121 13.69 -12.83 0.68
CA ASP A 121 14.21 -13.59 1.84
C ASP A 121 14.33 -12.70 3.08
N GLU A 122 14.68 -11.43 2.91
CA GLU A 122 14.66 -10.46 4.00
C GLU A 122 13.23 -10.15 4.45
N LEU A 123 12.31 -9.88 3.51
CA LEU A 123 10.91 -9.56 3.79
C LEU A 123 10.13 -10.72 4.44
N GLU A 124 10.51 -11.97 4.18
CA GLU A 124 9.92 -13.17 4.80
C GLU A 124 10.16 -13.24 6.31
N LYS A 125 11.18 -12.56 6.83
CA LYS A 125 11.50 -12.54 8.28
C LYS A 125 10.51 -11.72 9.11
N PHE A 126 9.65 -10.94 8.46
CA PHE A 126 8.73 -10.02 9.14
C PHE A 126 7.28 -10.49 9.10
N HIS A 127 6.53 -10.14 10.14
CA HIS A 127 5.07 -10.21 10.09
C HIS A 127 4.55 -8.98 9.33
N VAL A 128 3.96 -9.22 8.16
CA VAL A 128 3.46 -8.19 7.25
C VAL A 128 1.97 -8.41 6.99
N SER A 129 1.30 -7.40 6.42
CA SER A 129 -0.11 -7.54 6.04
C SER A 129 -0.29 -8.59 4.93
N VAL A 130 -1.52 -9.07 4.77
CA VAL A 130 -1.89 -10.07 3.75
C VAL A 130 -1.52 -9.57 2.35
N GLU A 131 -1.76 -8.29 2.07
CA GLU A 131 -1.49 -7.65 0.79
C GLU A 131 0.01 -7.58 0.48
N VAL A 132 0.82 -7.16 1.46
CA VAL A 132 2.29 -7.14 1.31
C VAL A 132 2.83 -8.55 1.11
N ARG A 133 2.30 -9.53 1.86
CA ARG A 133 2.70 -10.94 1.73
C ARG A 133 2.34 -11.50 0.35
N PHE A 134 1.16 -11.17 -0.16
CA PHE A 134 0.75 -11.56 -1.52
C PHE A 134 1.72 -11.03 -2.58
N LEU A 135 2.04 -9.74 -2.55
CA LEU A 135 2.96 -9.13 -3.52
C LEU A 135 4.39 -9.66 -3.39
N GLU A 136 4.85 -9.98 -2.18
CA GLU A 136 6.14 -10.62 -1.95
C GLU A 136 6.20 -11.98 -2.64
N ILE A 137 5.20 -12.83 -2.41
CA ILE A 137 5.12 -14.17 -3.03
C ILE A 137 5.05 -14.04 -4.55
N TRP A 138 4.30 -13.06 -5.06
CA TRP A 138 4.21 -12.77 -6.49
C TRP A 138 5.58 -12.48 -7.10
N ASN A 139 6.29 -11.51 -6.54
CA ASN A 139 7.62 -11.12 -6.98
C ASN A 139 8.60 -12.31 -6.89
N ARG A 140 8.51 -13.09 -5.82
CA ARG A 140 9.36 -14.26 -5.62
C ARG A 140 9.07 -15.35 -6.66
N LEU A 141 7.81 -15.64 -6.95
CA LEU A 141 7.43 -16.58 -8.02
C LEU A 141 8.00 -16.13 -9.36
N PHE A 142 7.80 -14.87 -9.72
CA PHE A 142 8.33 -14.30 -10.96
C PHE A 142 9.85 -14.49 -11.06
N ALA A 143 10.59 -14.10 -10.03
CA ALA A 143 12.04 -14.23 -10.00
C ALA A 143 12.52 -15.69 -10.06
N LEU A 144 11.85 -16.61 -9.35
CA LEU A 144 12.17 -18.04 -9.40
C LEU A 144 11.96 -18.63 -10.80
N ILE A 145 10.86 -18.24 -11.44
CA ILE A 145 10.51 -18.72 -12.77
C ILE A 145 11.50 -18.21 -13.83
N GLU A 146 11.83 -16.92 -13.79
CA GLU A 146 12.82 -16.32 -14.69
C GLU A 146 14.22 -16.95 -14.53
N LEU A 147 14.58 -17.33 -13.30
CA LEU A 147 15.79 -18.09 -13.00
C LEU A 147 15.70 -19.58 -13.35
N ARG A 148 14.59 -20.03 -13.94
CA ARG A 148 14.31 -21.43 -14.28
C ARG A 148 14.36 -22.37 -13.06
N ASN A 149 14.06 -21.85 -11.88
CA ASN A 149 14.06 -22.58 -10.61
C ASN A 149 12.65 -23.05 -10.25
N TYR A 150 12.09 -23.85 -11.15
CA TYR A 150 10.66 -24.13 -11.15
C TYR A 150 10.21 -25.07 -10.04
N GLY A 151 11.07 -26.00 -9.63
CA GLY A 151 10.78 -26.86 -8.47
C GLY A 151 10.62 -26.05 -7.17
N GLN A 152 11.32 -24.92 -7.03
CA GLN A 152 11.09 -24.02 -5.90
C GLN A 152 9.83 -23.17 -6.08
N ALA A 153 9.55 -22.70 -7.30
CA ALA A 153 8.31 -21.99 -7.59
C ALA A 153 7.07 -22.85 -7.25
N GLU A 154 7.07 -24.11 -7.66
CA GLU A 154 5.98 -25.06 -7.37
C GLU A 154 5.81 -25.29 -5.86
N LYS A 155 6.92 -25.47 -5.12
CA LYS A 155 6.89 -25.60 -3.66
C LYS A 155 6.32 -24.36 -2.98
N LEU A 156 6.73 -23.17 -3.44
CA LEU A 156 6.28 -21.89 -2.90
C LEU A 156 4.77 -21.70 -3.13
N MET A 157 4.28 -22.03 -4.32
CA MET A 157 2.85 -22.01 -4.61
C MET A 157 2.08 -22.96 -3.70
N LYS A 158 2.52 -24.21 -3.58
CA LYS A 158 1.86 -25.21 -2.71
C LYS A 158 1.82 -24.71 -1.26
N LYS A 159 2.90 -24.11 -0.78
CA LYS A 159 2.97 -23.50 0.57
C LYS A 159 1.93 -22.39 0.76
N TYR A 160 1.75 -21.52 -0.24
CA TYR A 160 0.90 -20.33 -0.14
C TYR A 160 -0.43 -20.43 -0.92
N GLN A 161 -0.84 -21.63 -1.31
CA GLN A 161 -2.01 -21.84 -2.17
C GLN A 161 -3.26 -21.12 -1.64
N LYS A 162 -3.58 -21.30 -0.35
CA LYS A 162 -4.76 -20.68 0.28
C LYS A 162 -4.73 -19.15 0.26
N LEU A 163 -3.53 -18.56 0.38
CA LEU A 163 -3.36 -17.11 0.32
C LEU A 163 -3.53 -16.60 -1.11
N LEU A 164 -3.09 -17.39 -2.09
CA LEU A 164 -3.18 -17.03 -3.51
C LEU A 164 -4.59 -17.26 -4.07
N THR A 165 -5.38 -18.22 -3.56
CA THR A 165 -6.70 -18.58 -4.10
C THR A 165 -7.65 -17.40 -4.30
N PRO A 166 -7.87 -16.48 -3.32
CA PRO A 166 -8.77 -15.34 -3.51
C PRO A 166 -8.31 -14.39 -4.63
N TYR A 167 -6.99 -14.32 -4.84
CA TYR A 167 -6.40 -13.50 -5.90
C TYR A 167 -6.32 -14.25 -7.23
N ALA A 168 -6.28 -15.59 -7.23
CA ALA A 168 -6.28 -16.41 -8.43
C ALA A 168 -7.64 -16.38 -9.14
N GLU A 169 -8.75 -16.32 -8.39
CA GLU A 169 -10.08 -16.07 -8.97
C GLU A 169 -10.21 -14.62 -9.50
N ALA A 170 -9.53 -13.66 -8.87
CA ALA A 170 -9.44 -12.28 -9.37
C ALA A 170 -8.41 -12.11 -10.49
N SER A 171 -7.61 -13.14 -10.80
CA SER A 171 -6.60 -13.10 -11.85
C SER A 171 -6.37 -14.50 -12.41
N GLU A 172 -7.32 -14.97 -13.22
CA GLU A 172 -7.22 -16.23 -13.98
C GLU A 172 -5.85 -16.37 -14.66
N SER A 173 -5.24 -15.25 -15.07
CA SER A 173 -3.87 -15.18 -15.60
C SER A 173 -2.80 -15.83 -14.70
N ILE A 174 -2.99 -15.92 -13.39
CA ILE A 174 -2.00 -16.50 -12.46
C ILE A 174 -2.00 -18.03 -12.56
N ALA A 175 -3.16 -18.66 -12.38
CA ALA A 175 -3.27 -20.12 -12.44
C ALA A 175 -2.79 -20.64 -13.81
N ASP A 176 -3.22 -19.93 -14.85
CA ASP A 176 -2.85 -20.17 -16.24
C ASP A 176 -1.34 -20.04 -16.48
N ARG A 177 -0.71 -18.94 -16.02
CA ARG A 177 0.77 -18.79 -16.07
C ARG A 177 1.48 -19.94 -15.41
N LEU A 178 1.02 -20.31 -14.22
CA LEU A 178 1.65 -21.35 -13.42
C LEU A 178 1.53 -22.72 -14.08
N GLU A 179 0.43 -22.96 -14.78
CA GLU A 179 0.23 -24.17 -15.57
C GLU A 179 1.11 -24.17 -16.84
N ILE A 180 1.21 -23.04 -17.55
CA ILE A 180 2.17 -22.85 -18.65
C ILE A 180 3.58 -23.18 -18.17
N TYR A 181 3.99 -22.62 -17.02
CA TYR A 181 5.30 -22.89 -16.45
C TYR A 181 5.46 -24.35 -16.05
N ARG A 182 4.47 -24.99 -15.40
CA ARG A 182 4.53 -26.41 -15.08
C ARG A 182 4.88 -27.25 -16.33
N TYR A 183 4.23 -26.98 -17.45
CA TYR A 183 4.49 -27.71 -18.69
C TYR A 183 5.84 -27.39 -19.33
N LEU A 184 6.24 -26.11 -19.35
CA LEU A 184 7.59 -25.70 -19.77
C LEU A 184 8.69 -26.44 -19.00
N THR A 185 8.41 -26.79 -17.74
CA THR A 185 9.39 -27.41 -16.83
C THR A 185 9.47 -28.90 -16.94
N ALA A 186 8.35 -29.52 -17.29
CA ALA A 186 8.29 -30.91 -17.69
C ALA A 186 8.93 -31.14 -19.09
N GLY A 187 9.27 -30.06 -19.81
CA GLY A 187 9.68 -30.12 -21.21
C GLY A 187 8.51 -30.41 -22.16
N ASP A 188 7.28 -30.35 -21.65
CA ASP A 188 6.06 -30.57 -22.41
C ASP A 188 5.62 -29.27 -23.08
N ASN A 189 6.41 -28.87 -24.08
CA ASN A 189 6.18 -27.63 -24.81
C ASN A 189 4.83 -27.64 -25.55
N ALA A 190 4.29 -28.81 -25.89
CA ALA A 190 2.99 -28.93 -26.55
C ALA A 190 1.86 -28.52 -25.61
N MET A 191 1.85 -29.06 -24.38
CA MET A 191 0.85 -28.67 -23.39
C MET A 191 1.02 -27.21 -22.94
N ALA A 192 2.25 -26.72 -22.81
CA ALA A 192 2.47 -25.31 -22.50
C ALA A 192 1.82 -24.40 -23.57
N LEU A 193 1.96 -24.74 -24.84
CA LEU A 193 1.32 -24.01 -25.94
C LEU A 193 -0.20 -24.11 -25.94
N GLU A 194 -0.74 -25.28 -25.62
CA GLU A 194 -2.19 -25.48 -25.52
C GLU A 194 -2.79 -24.60 -24.42
N VAL A 195 -2.15 -24.54 -23.26
CA VAL A 195 -2.58 -23.67 -22.17
C VAL A 195 -2.48 -22.21 -22.60
N ILE A 196 -1.36 -21.77 -23.19
CA ILE A 196 -1.23 -20.38 -23.72
C ILE A 196 -2.40 -20.02 -24.65
N ARG A 197 -2.80 -20.93 -25.54
CA ARG A 197 -3.93 -20.72 -26.46
C ARG A 197 -5.26 -20.66 -25.72
N ALA A 198 -5.50 -21.58 -24.79
CA ALA A 198 -6.71 -21.57 -23.98
C ALA A 198 -6.84 -20.28 -23.16
N CYS A 199 -5.73 -19.74 -22.64
CA CYS A 199 -5.70 -18.45 -21.96
C CYS A 199 -6.03 -17.30 -22.92
N ARG A 200 -5.45 -17.33 -24.13
CA ARG A 200 -5.70 -16.32 -25.17
C ARG A 200 -7.16 -16.27 -25.56
N ASP A 201 -7.82 -17.41 -25.71
CA ASP A 201 -9.23 -17.50 -26.08
C ASP A 201 -10.17 -16.95 -25.00
N LYS A 202 -9.73 -16.94 -23.73
CA LYS A 202 -10.46 -16.34 -22.61
C LYS A 202 -10.24 -14.83 -22.48
N CYS A 203 -9.14 -14.30 -23.02
CA CYS A 203 -8.80 -12.89 -22.86
C CYS A 203 -9.77 -12.00 -23.65
N GLY A 204 -10.38 -11.02 -22.96
CA GLY A 204 -11.28 -10.05 -23.60
C GLY A 204 -10.52 -8.96 -24.37
N GLU A 205 -11.22 -8.22 -25.24
CA GLU A 205 -10.65 -7.11 -26.06
C GLU A 205 -10.02 -5.97 -25.24
N GLY A 206 -10.16 -5.95 -23.91
CA GLY A 206 -9.55 -4.98 -22.99
C GLY A 206 -8.30 -5.45 -22.26
N GLU A 207 -7.87 -6.70 -22.44
CA GLU A 207 -6.81 -7.33 -21.63
C GLU A 207 -5.45 -7.37 -22.35
N GLN A 208 -5.09 -6.26 -23.00
CA GLN A 208 -3.87 -6.16 -23.80
C GLN A 208 -2.61 -6.51 -22.99
N ASP A 209 -2.56 -6.11 -21.72
CA ASP A 209 -1.44 -6.44 -20.84
C ASP A 209 -1.28 -7.95 -20.62
N VAL A 210 -2.37 -8.72 -20.59
CA VAL A 210 -2.34 -10.19 -20.45
C VAL A 210 -1.87 -10.83 -21.75
N MET A 211 -2.39 -10.35 -22.87
CA MET A 211 -2.00 -10.79 -24.22
C MET A 211 -0.50 -10.59 -24.48
N ASP A 212 0.05 -9.44 -24.09
CA ASP A 212 1.48 -9.15 -24.19
C ASP A 212 2.34 -10.17 -23.42
N GLN A 213 1.86 -10.66 -22.27
CA GLN A 213 2.58 -11.68 -21.51
C GLN A 213 2.43 -13.08 -22.09
N LEU A 214 1.25 -13.40 -22.64
CA LEU A 214 1.05 -14.66 -23.37
C LEU A 214 1.95 -14.71 -24.61
N ASP A 215 2.08 -13.61 -25.35
CA ASP A 215 3.04 -13.48 -26.46
C ASP A 215 4.47 -13.67 -25.98
N PHE A 216 4.85 -13.11 -24.83
CA PHE A 216 6.16 -13.37 -24.23
C PHE A 216 6.40 -14.86 -23.95
N TYR A 217 5.44 -15.56 -23.37
CA TYR A 217 5.56 -17.01 -23.12
C TYR A 217 5.65 -17.81 -24.40
N GLU A 218 4.87 -17.45 -25.41
CA GLU A 218 4.90 -18.10 -26.71
C GLU A 218 6.24 -17.88 -27.42
N ILE A 219 6.79 -16.66 -27.39
CA ILE A 219 8.15 -16.37 -27.89
C ILE A 219 9.17 -17.26 -27.19
N ARG A 220 9.06 -17.43 -25.87
CA ARG A 220 9.99 -18.26 -25.11
C ARG A 220 9.86 -19.74 -25.47
N LEU A 221 8.65 -20.22 -25.65
CA LEU A 221 8.39 -21.58 -26.12
C LEU A 221 9.03 -21.82 -27.49
N CYS A 222 8.80 -20.92 -28.44
CA CYS A 222 9.37 -20.97 -29.78
C CYS A 222 10.90 -21.00 -29.75
N GLN A 223 11.55 -20.24 -28.87
CA GLN A 223 13.00 -20.29 -28.66
C GLN A 223 13.47 -21.66 -28.14
N LEU A 224 12.70 -22.29 -27.25
CA LEU A 224 13.04 -23.61 -26.69
C LEU A 224 12.82 -24.75 -27.70
N THR A 225 11.82 -24.62 -28.57
CA THR A 225 11.49 -25.62 -29.60
C THR A 225 12.26 -25.44 -30.91
N GLY A 226 12.98 -24.33 -31.08
CA GLY A 226 13.73 -24.00 -32.29
C GLY A 226 12.90 -23.31 -33.39
N ASP A 227 11.67 -22.89 -33.09
CA ASP A 227 10.80 -22.14 -34.00
C ASP A 227 11.16 -20.63 -33.99
N HIS A 228 12.35 -20.30 -34.49
CA HIS A 228 12.86 -18.93 -34.45
C HIS A 228 12.05 -17.95 -35.31
N GLU A 229 11.44 -18.41 -36.40
CA GLU A 229 10.63 -17.56 -37.29
C GLU A 229 9.38 -17.04 -36.57
N ARG A 230 8.63 -17.92 -35.90
CA ARG A 230 7.46 -17.52 -35.10
C ARG A 230 7.85 -16.61 -33.95
N ALA A 231 8.97 -16.90 -33.28
CA ALA A 231 9.49 -16.06 -32.21
C ALA A 231 9.75 -14.62 -32.71
N ASP A 232 10.32 -14.45 -33.91
CA ASP A 232 10.62 -13.14 -34.47
C ASP A 232 9.36 -12.37 -34.89
N VAL A 233 8.32 -13.05 -35.38
CA VAL A 233 7.01 -12.45 -35.67
C VAL A 233 6.37 -11.91 -34.39
N LEU A 234 6.30 -12.74 -33.36
CA LEU A 234 5.73 -12.37 -32.06
C LEU A 234 6.53 -11.24 -31.40
N LYS A 235 7.88 -11.27 -31.49
CA LYS A 235 8.73 -10.17 -31.00
C LYS A 235 8.42 -8.84 -31.69
N LYS A 236 8.17 -8.85 -33.01
CA LYS A 236 7.79 -7.62 -33.75
C LYS A 236 6.44 -7.10 -33.31
N GLN A 237 5.46 -7.99 -33.10
CA GLN A 237 4.14 -7.63 -32.57
C GLN A 237 4.27 -7.01 -31.18
N LEU A 238 4.97 -7.67 -30.26
CA LEU A 238 5.18 -7.19 -28.89
C LEU A 238 5.90 -5.83 -28.85
N ARG A 239 6.90 -5.60 -29.71
CA ARG A 239 7.61 -4.31 -29.81
C ARG A 239 6.75 -3.16 -30.30
N SER A 240 5.66 -3.46 -31.01
CA SER A 240 4.73 -2.43 -31.48
C SER A 240 3.78 -1.95 -30.37
N HIS A 241 3.71 -2.67 -29.25
CA HIS A 241 2.86 -2.34 -28.12
C HIS A 241 3.61 -1.40 -27.16
N LYS A 242 2.94 -0.32 -26.73
CA LYS A 242 3.54 0.74 -25.88
C LYS A 242 3.72 0.33 -24.41
N THR A 243 3.08 -0.77 -24.00
CA THR A 243 2.82 -1.13 -22.60
C THR A 243 4.00 -1.82 -21.89
N PHE A 244 4.89 -2.53 -22.61
CA PHE A 244 5.98 -3.30 -21.98
C PHE A 244 7.39 -3.09 -22.58
N PRO A 245 8.03 -1.91 -22.37
CA PRO A 245 9.41 -1.66 -22.82
C PRO A 245 10.46 -2.56 -22.13
N CYS A 246 10.17 -3.05 -20.92
CA CYS A 246 11.08 -3.88 -20.13
C CYS A 246 11.20 -5.30 -20.67
N ILE A 247 10.09 -5.93 -21.05
CA ILE A 247 10.07 -7.29 -21.61
C ILE A 247 10.78 -7.31 -22.98
N ALA A 248 10.52 -6.31 -23.82
CA ALA A 248 11.17 -6.18 -25.12
C ALA A 248 12.71 -6.04 -25.05
N LYS A 249 13.26 -5.57 -23.92
CA LYS A 249 14.71 -5.49 -23.69
C LYS A 249 15.34 -6.83 -23.26
N SER A 250 14.54 -7.73 -22.69
CA SER A 250 14.99 -9.06 -22.24
C SER A 250 14.96 -10.15 -23.33
N LEU A 251 14.32 -9.86 -24.48
CA LEU A 251 14.11 -10.74 -25.63
C LEU A 251 15.01 -10.44 -26.82
#